data_AF-A0A366JPY1-F1
#
_entry.id   AF-A0A366JPY1-F1
#
_cell.length_a   1.000
_cell.length_b   1.000
_cell.length_c   1.000
_cell.angle_alpha   90.00
_cell.angle_beta   90.00
_cell.angle_gamma   90.00
#
_symmetry.space_group_name_H-M   'P 1'
#
loop_
_entity.id
_entity.type
_entity.pdbx_description
1 polymer ?
#
loop_
_entity_poly.entity_id
_entity_poly.type
_entity_poly.pdbx_seq_one_letter_code
_entity_poly.pdbx_strand_id
1 'polypeptide(L)'
;MKKGWIRLMAMAFIIISAITYYEFFLVPKNSLELYQEIAFAENFEEAQKIVLEGYENNFKEEDFEYINRADTSPDRISQFTLLEYESKTLVIMTSPGTEKLKVLAVEELPDELREYFMKLPQ
;
A
#
# COMPACT_ATOMS: atom_id res chain seq x y z
N MET A 1 1.63 32.02 -34.16
CA MET A 1 1.80 31.94 -32.70
C MET A 1 0.75 31.11 -31.96
N LYS A 2 -0.54 31.06 -32.37
CA LYS A 2 -1.59 30.33 -31.61
C LYS A 2 -1.50 28.79 -31.62
N LYS A 3 -1.06 28.17 -32.72
CA LYS A 3 -1.01 26.69 -32.86
C LYS A 3 0.04 26.00 -31.95
N GLY A 4 1.18 26.64 -31.69
CA GLY A 4 2.22 26.09 -30.83
C GLY A 4 1.80 26.05 -29.36
N TRP A 5 1.11 27.10 -28.90
CA TRP A 5 0.61 27.19 -27.53
C TRP A 5 -0.48 26.15 -27.26
N ILE A 6 -1.39 25.92 -28.20
CA ILE A 6 -2.42 24.87 -28.07
C ILE A 6 -1.78 23.48 -27.94
N ARG A 7 -0.73 23.18 -28.71
CA ARG A 7 0.01 21.90 -28.60
C ARG A 7 0.71 21.76 -27.25
N LEU A 8 1.32 22.84 -26.74
CA LEU A 8 1.96 22.84 -25.42
C LEU A 8 0.92 22.62 -24.30
N MET A 9 -0.25 23.26 -24.37
CA MET A 9 -1.33 23.03 -23.41
C MET A 9 -1.89 21.61 -23.48
N ALA A 10 -2.07 21.06 -24.69
CA ALA A 10 -2.51 19.68 -24.85
C ALA A 10 -1.49 18.69 -24.26
N MET A 11 -0.20 18.92 -24.49
CA MET A 11 0.87 18.08 -23.94
C MET A 11 0.94 18.18 -22.41
N ALA A 12 0.84 19.39 -21.85
CA ALA A 12 0.75 19.60 -20.41
C ALA A 12 -0.47 18.88 -19.80
N PHE A 13 -1.62 18.94 -20.48
CA PHE A 13 -2.83 18.25 -20.02
C PHE A 13 -2.66 16.71 -20.01
N ILE A 14 -2.01 16.14 -21.02
CA ILE A 14 -1.73 14.70 -21.07
C ILE A 14 -0.79 14.30 -19.93
N ILE A 15 0.28 15.07 -19.70
CA ILE A 15 1.25 14.79 -18.63
C ILE A 15 0.57 14.88 -17.26
N ILE A 16 -0.21 15.93 -17.01
CA ILE A 16 -0.95 16.09 -15.74
C ILE A 16 -1.94 14.94 -15.57
N SER A 17 -2.70 14.59 -16.61
CA SER A 17 -3.66 13.49 -16.55
C SER A 17 -2.98 12.15 -16.27
N ALA A 18 -1.82 11.89 -16.86
CA ALA A 18 -1.05 10.67 -16.63
C ALA A 18 -0.52 10.58 -15.19
N ILE A 19 0.01 11.69 -14.63
CA ILE A 19 0.46 11.75 -13.24
C ILE A 19 -0.73 11.55 -12.29
N THR A 20 -1.83 12.28 -12.50
CA THR A 20 -3.03 12.14 -11.67
C THR A 20 -3.61 10.73 -11.77
N TYR A 21 -3.59 10.11 -12.95
CA TYR A 21 -4.03 8.73 -13.12
C TYR A 21 -3.15 7.76 -12.31
N TYR A 22 -1.83 7.90 -12.40
CA TYR A 22 -0.89 7.07 -11.66
C TYR A 22 -1.10 7.16 -10.15
N GLU A 23 -1.12 8.38 -9.60
CA GLU A 23 -1.29 8.58 -8.15
C GLU A 23 -2.67 8.16 -7.64
N PHE A 24 -3.73 8.30 -8.44
CA PHE A 24 -5.07 7.98 -7.98
C PHE A 24 -5.49 6.52 -8.17
N PHE A 25 -4.96 5.82 -9.18
CA PHE A 25 -5.45 4.50 -9.57
C PHE A 25 -4.40 3.40 -9.47
N LEU A 26 -3.10 3.70 -9.46
CA LEU A 26 -2.04 2.68 -9.48
C LEU A 26 -1.31 2.53 -8.14
N VAL A 27 -1.63 3.35 -7.15
CA VAL A 27 -1.05 3.24 -5.80
C VAL A 27 -2.16 2.80 -4.83
N PRO A 28 -2.04 1.63 -4.18
CA PRO A 28 -3.03 1.17 -3.24
C PRO A 28 -3.10 2.09 -2.01
N LYS A 29 -4.31 2.52 -1.63
CA LYS A 29 -4.51 3.51 -0.56
C LYS A 29 -4.90 2.89 0.77
N ASN A 30 -5.26 1.62 0.76
CA ASN A 30 -5.71 0.89 1.93
C ASN A 30 -5.39 -0.60 1.78
N SER A 31 -5.51 -1.35 2.87
CA SER A 31 -5.13 -2.77 2.88
C SER A 31 -5.97 -3.66 1.95
N LEU A 32 -7.20 -3.25 1.59
CA LEU A 32 -8.02 -3.98 0.63
C LEU A 32 -7.51 -3.77 -0.80
N GLU A 33 -7.24 -2.52 -1.18
CA GLU A 33 -6.64 -2.20 -2.48
C GLU A 33 -5.25 -2.84 -2.60
N LEU A 34 -4.43 -2.80 -1.55
CA LEU A 34 -3.12 -3.46 -1.53
C LEU A 34 -3.23 -4.96 -1.83
N TYR A 35 -4.16 -5.64 -1.16
CA TYR A 35 -4.41 -7.05 -1.43
C TYR A 35 -4.85 -7.30 -2.88
N GLN A 36 -5.76 -6.47 -3.40
CA GLN A 36 -6.25 -6.59 -4.78
C GLN A 36 -5.14 -6.40 -5.80
N GLU A 37 -4.27 -5.40 -5.64
CA GLU A 37 -3.11 -5.17 -6.51
C GLU A 37 -2.18 -6.39 -6.53
N ILE A 38 -1.88 -6.99 -5.37
CA ILE A 38 -1.04 -8.21 -5.30
C ILE A 38 -1.76 -9.40 -5.92
N ALA A 39 -3.04 -9.58 -5.61
CA ALA A 39 -3.84 -10.74 -6.03
C ALA A 39 -4.22 -10.74 -7.52
N PHE A 40 -4.17 -9.57 -8.16
CA PHE A 40 -4.50 -9.40 -9.58
C PHE A 40 -3.29 -9.10 -10.47
N ALA A 41 -2.10 -8.92 -9.88
CA ALA A 41 -0.87 -8.76 -10.64
C ALA A 41 -0.59 -10.01 -11.50
N GLU A 42 -0.16 -9.79 -12.75
CA GLU A 42 0.10 -10.86 -13.71
C GLU A 42 1.34 -11.69 -13.34
N ASN A 43 2.27 -11.09 -12.60
CA ASN A 43 3.53 -11.71 -12.17
C ASN A 43 4.15 -10.96 -10.97
N PHE A 44 5.19 -11.57 -10.39
CA PHE A 44 5.90 -11.00 -9.24
C PHE A 44 6.56 -9.65 -9.53
N GLU A 45 7.11 -9.45 -10.75
CA GLU A 45 7.73 -8.17 -11.14
C GLU A 45 6.71 -7.03 -11.13
N GLU A 46 5.47 -7.29 -11.53
CA GLU A 46 4.38 -6.33 -11.43
C GLU A 46 4.00 -6.06 -9.97
N ALA A 47 3.81 -7.10 -9.16
CA ALA A 47 3.46 -6.95 -7.76
C ALA A 47 4.56 -6.21 -6.96
N GLN A 48 5.84 -6.39 -7.32
CA GLN A 48 6.96 -5.72 -6.65
C GLN A 48 6.97 -4.19 -6.88
N LYS A 49 6.30 -3.67 -7.91
CA LYS A 49 6.21 -2.21 -8.18
C LYS A 49 5.50 -1.42 -7.08
N ILE A 50 4.68 -2.09 -6.26
CA ILE A 50 3.99 -1.44 -5.13
C ILE A 50 4.90 -1.30 -3.90
N VAL A 51 6.05 -1.98 -3.88
CA VAL A 51 7.03 -1.90 -2.80
C VAL A 51 7.79 -0.58 -2.93
N LEU A 52 8.07 0.06 -1.79
CA LEU A 52 8.83 1.29 -1.75
C LEU A 52 10.26 1.05 -2.28
N GLU A 53 10.75 1.98 -3.11
CA GLU A 53 12.10 1.92 -3.67
C GLU A 53 13.15 1.75 -2.56
N GLY A 54 14.01 0.73 -2.69
CA GLY A 54 15.02 0.35 -1.68
C GLY A 54 14.56 -0.71 -0.67
N TYR A 55 13.28 -1.11 -0.67
CA TYR A 55 12.69 -2.11 0.22
C TYR A 55 12.26 -3.39 -0.52
N GLU A 56 12.65 -3.56 -1.78
CA GLU A 56 12.19 -4.64 -2.67
C GLU A 56 12.49 -6.04 -2.11
N ASN A 57 13.55 -6.18 -1.33
CA ASN A 57 13.95 -7.44 -0.68
C ASN A 57 12.99 -7.88 0.44
N ASN A 58 12.09 -7.01 0.90
CA ASN A 58 11.13 -7.31 1.97
C ASN A 58 9.86 -8.00 1.47
N PHE A 59 9.62 -8.04 0.15
CA PHE A 59 8.53 -8.78 -0.45
C PHE A 59 9.10 -9.80 -1.42
N LYS A 60 8.99 -11.09 -1.09
CA LYS A 60 9.64 -12.17 -1.85
C LYS A 60 8.66 -12.82 -2.82
N GLU A 61 9.22 -13.47 -3.85
CA GLU A 61 8.43 -14.25 -4.80
C GLU A 61 7.61 -15.34 -4.11
N GLU A 62 8.16 -15.97 -3.06
CA GLU A 62 7.45 -16.95 -2.23
C GLU A 62 6.19 -16.36 -1.56
N ASP A 63 6.25 -15.09 -1.12
CA ASP A 63 5.10 -14.40 -0.52
C ASP A 63 4.02 -14.13 -1.57
N PHE A 64 4.43 -13.66 -2.75
CA PHE A 64 3.54 -13.43 -3.90
C PHE A 64 2.85 -14.72 -4.36
N GLU A 65 3.63 -15.80 -4.52
CA GLU A 65 3.10 -17.10 -4.90
C GLU A 65 2.06 -17.57 -3.88
N TYR A 66 2.36 -17.48 -2.57
CA TYR A 66 1.44 -17.88 -1.51
C TYR A 66 0.09 -17.15 -1.58
N ILE A 67 0.12 -15.83 -1.81
CA ILE A 67 -1.07 -14.98 -1.91
C ILE A 67 -1.91 -15.32 -3.15
N ASN A 68 -1.26 -15.70 -4.26
CA ASN A 68 -1.91 -15.92 -5.57
C ASN A 68 -2.28 -17.38 -5.87
N ARG A 69 -2.12 -18.31 -4.93
CA ARG A 69 -2.58 -19.69 -5.14
C ARG A 69 -4.09 -19.73 -5.25
N ALA A 70 -4.59 -20.58 -6.14
CA ALA A 70 -6.03 -20.73 -6.38
C ALA A 70 -6.81 -21.28 -5.16
N ASP A 71 -6.11 -21.93 -4.23
CA ASP A 71 -6.68 -22.48 -3.00
C ASP A 71 -6.48 -21.57 -1.77
N THR A 72 -5.89 -20.39 -1.94
CA THR A 72 -5.71 -19.42 -0.86
C THR A 72 -6.65 -18.23 -1.03
N SER A 73 -7.33 -17.87 0.06
CA SER A 73 -8.04 -16.61 0.20
C SER A 73 -7.85 -16.12 1.62
N PRO A 74 -7.61 -14.83 1.86
CA PRO A 74 -7.47 -14.33 3.22
C PRO A 74 -8.81 -14.49 3.96
N ASP A 75 -8.77 -15.13 5.13
CA ASP A 75 -9.94 -15.18 6.03
C ASP A 75 -10.34 -13.77 6.50
N ARG A 76 -9.35 -12.85 6.57
CA ARG A 76 -9.54 -11.47 6.98
C ARG A 76 -8.47 -10.56 6.39
N ILE A 77 -8.90 -9.41 5.87
CA ILE A 77 -8.03 -8.27 5.55
C ILE A 77 -8.23 -7.23 6.65
N SER A 78 -7.15 -6.67 7.19
CA SER A 78 -7.19 -5.70 8.29
C SER A 78 -6.16 -4.61 8.05
N GLN A 79 -6.48 -3.40 8.51
CA GLN A 79 -5.60 -2.25 8.39
C GLN A 79 -5.25 -1.72 9.77
N PHE A 80 -3.96 -1.61 10.04
CA PHE A 80 -3.44 -1.16 11.33
C PHE A 80 -2.55 0.07 11.16
N THR A 81 -2.57 0.95 12.15
CA THR A 81 -1.62 2.05 12.29
C THR A 81 -0.92 1.89 13.63
N LEU A 82 0.42 1.87 13.59
CA LEU A 82 1.25 1.88 14.79
C LEU A 82 1.66 3.33 15.09
N LEU A 83 1.41 3.78 16.32
CA LEU A 83 1.90 5.06 16.84
C LEU A 83 2.90 4.78 17.95
N GLU A 84 4.18 4.99 17.65
CA GLU A 84 5.29 4.72 18.58
C GLU A 84 5.68 5.97 19.37
N TYR A 85 5.75 5.80 20.69
CA TYR A 85 6.26 6.78 21.66
C TYR A 85 7.39 6.15 22.47
N GLU A 86 8.18 6.96 23.19
CA GLU A 86 9.31 6.47 23.99
C GLU A 86 8.93 5.30 24.93
N SER A 87 7.78 5.41 25.59
CA SER A 87 7.34 4.44 26.61
C SER A 87 6.21 3.52 26.17
N LYS A 88 5.55 3.78 25.05
CA LYS A 88 4.34 3.06 24.63
C LYS A 88 4.21 3.00 23.12
N THR A 89 3.60 1.94 22.61
CA THR A 89 3.18 1.86 21.21
C THR A 89 1.69 1.58 21.16
N LEU A 90 0.93 2.39 20.44
CA LEU A 90 -0.50 2.16 20.23
C LEU A 90 -0.74 1.48 18.88
N VAL A 91 -1.59 0.47 18.87
CA VAL A 91 -2.11 -0.17 17.65
C VAL A 91 -3.53 0.29 17.44
N ILE A 92 -3.76 0.96 16.33
CA ILE A 92 -5.10 1.40 15.91
C ILE A 92 -5.55 0.51 14.75
N MET A 93 -6.59 -0.28 14.96
CA MET A 93 -7.26 -1.02 13.89
C MET A 93 -8.27 -0.10 13.21
N THR A 94 -8.25 -0.07 11.89
CA THR A 94 -9.18 0.72 11.07
C THR A 94 -9.89 -0.14 10.04
N SER A 95 -11.05 0.34 9.56
CA SER A 95 -11.81 -0.31 8.50
C SER A 95 -11.01 -0.32 7.19
N PRO A 96 -10.74 -1.50 6.59
CA PRO A 96 -10.12 -1.57 5.26
C PRO A 96 -11.13 -1.16 4.17
N GLY A 97 -10.65 -0.67 3.02
CA GLY A 97 -11.48 -0.41 1.84
C GLY A 97 -12.39 0.82 1.91
N THR A 98 -12.28 1.66 2.95
CA THR A 98 -13.10 2.88 3.09
C THR A 98 -12.34 4.12 2.66
N GLU A 99 -12.99 5.06 1.97
CA GLU A 99 -12.40 6.37 1.61
C GLU A 99 -11.89 7.16 2.84
N LYS A 100 -12.52 6.96 4.00
CA LYS A 100 -12.10 7.53 5.28
C LYS A 100 -11.96 6.43 6.31
N LEU A 101 -10.78 6.33 6.91
CA LEU A 101 -10.49 5.37 7.97
C LEU A 101 -11.48 5.54 9.12
N LYS A 102 -12.12 4.43 9.52
CA LYS A 102 -12.93 4.38 10.73
C LYS A 102 -12.21 3.54 11.77
N VAL A 103 -12.02 4.10 12.96
CA VAL A 103 -11.41 3.40 14.08
C VAL A 103 -12.34 2.25 14.52
N LEU A 104 -11.79 1.04 14.54
CA LEU A 104 -12.47 -0.18 15.00
C LEU A 104 -12.01 -0.56 16.41
N ALA A 105 -10.72 -0.41 16.70
CA ALA A 105 -10.13 -0.68 18.01
C ALA A 105 -8.87 0.16 18.22
N VAL A 106 -8.54 0.43 19.49
CA VAL A 106 -7.30 1.07 19.91
C VAL A 106 -6.79 0.29 21.12
N GLU A 107 -5.59 -0.28 20.99
CA GLU A 107 -4.96 -1.08 22.04
C GLU A 107 -3.50 -0.65 22.25
N GLU A 108 -2.95 -0.89 23.43
CA GLU A 108 -1.51 -0.78 23.67
C GLU A 108 -0.84 -2.06 23.18
N LEU A 109 0.23 -1.91 22.38
CA LEU A 109 0.98 -3.03 21.86
C LEU A 109 1.74 -3.69 23.02
N PRO A 110 1.58 -5.00 23.24
CA PRO A 110 2.35 -5.74 24.24
C PRO A 110 3.86 -5.55 24.07
N ASP A 111 4.60 -5.51 25.18
CA ASP A 111 6.05 -5.26 25.18
C ASP A 111 6.82 -6.19 24.25
N GLU A 112 6.47 -7.48 24.23
CA GLU A 112 7.10 -8.49 23.37
C GLU A 112 6.94 -8.17 21.88
N LEU A 113 5.76 -7.68 21.48
CA LEU A 113 5.51 -7.29 20.09
C LEU A 113 6.17 -5.94 19.78
N ARG A 114 6.24 -5.03 20.74
CA ARG A 114 6.97 -3.76 20.59
C ARG A 114 8.44 -4.01 20.23
N GLU A 115 9.09 -4.95 20.91
CA GLU A 115 10.46 -5.34 20.59
C GLU A 115 10.62 -5.97 19.20
N TYR A 116 9.60 -6.68 18.70
CA TYR A 116 9.60 -7.24 17.34
C TYR A 116 9.57 -6.13 16.29
N PHE A 117 8.65 -5.17 16.41
CA PHE A 117 8.52 -4.08 15.44
C PHE A 117 9.75 -3.15 15.44
N MET A 118 10.39 -2.93 16.59
CA MET A 118 11.65 -2.16 16.67
C MET A 118 12.82 -2.80 15.91
N LYS A 119 12.74 -4.09 15.56
CA LYS A 119 13.78 -4.80 14.80
C LYS A 119 13.53 -4.80 13.29
N LEU A 120 12.37 -4.33 12.83
CA LEU A 120 12.09 -4.25 11.41
C LEU A 120 12.92 -3.14 10.74
N PRO A 121 13.27 -3.28 9.45
CA PRO A 121 13.95 -2.23 8.72
C PRO A 121 13.12 -0.94 8.76
N GLN A 122 13.75 0.17 9.13
CA GLN A 122 13.16 1.51 9.02
C GLN A 122 13.42 2.08 7.63
#